data_AF-A0A097IJF3-F1
#
_entry.id   AF-A0A097IJF3-F1
#
_cell.length_a   1.000
_cell.length_b   1.000
_cell.length_c   1.000
_cell.angle_alpha   90.00
_cell.angle_beta   90.00
_cell.angle_gamma   90.00
#
_symmetry.space_group_name_H-M   'P 1'
#
loop_
_entity.id
_entity.type
_entity.pdbx_description
1 polymer ?
#
loop_
_entity_poly.entity_id
_entity_poly.type
_entity_poly.pdbx_seq_one_letter_code
_entity_poly.pdbx_strand_id
1 'polypeptide(L)'
;MGAPIPAPAFAAHPSPIPPASPPPAPKPARVRTLTGEQLMIRAIAGSGVVITVLGVGFAVAVAIQNGWLGPLWRVLLTALLAAALVGAATVLQKRGGPPAGVNALAVTSVLTAFLLVLSLVGVLAWWSPGVGAVAFVLLWSFYLLLYRMFGWRPVALTLFVLGAGLSGLYLWTETYTFDVLIWLVVLLPFLGLGATWGEKDRLTRRWALAAVAGATVLHAVSSVFQVSSYLVAVASVVAIMVVCLRDPVDSVTGKVFGPGCALVATIAAAVLTPLGILGYLLPVVLLLVHLGVRRLAQPSAGEPAGSAEAADAFHVHSAWMLPLSLLLPSMKWVDAYPEPEGFLGTPEFTRLLVLGGFCVFLLASPASQRVLNAGLAGWLIAAAVAVLPLFDAVLGDDPMTLTTLPALGAALLCAIIIGCLFARRKSLTSLNPAFVWPLAVAGLVLSMFAVVITVVWLAHFIGGPGAMQTGYLVGHSLVSLGWMLIAAWALLGRAPIPPSWSLWVGGVLAAAAVVKLVFFDLQALTGIARALAFLACGLVLLTIVSLRSRLNTEQEVRPGPPGGTDPYTSPRP
;
A
#
# COMPACT_ATOMS: atom_id res chain seq x y z
N MET A 1 -10.95 82.05 -62.19
CA MET A 1 -11.80 81.33 -61.22
C MET A 1 -11.78 79.85 -61.60
N GLY A 2 -10.97 79.03 -60.92
CA GLY A 2 -10.92 77.58 -61.12
C GLY A 2 -11.58 76.89 -59.93
N ALA A 3 -12.56 76.03 -60.18
CA ALA A 3 -13.29 75.28 -59.16
C ALA A 3 -12.40 74.15 -58.56
N PRO A 4 -12.55 73.80 -57.27
CA PRO A 4 -11.72 72.77 -56.65
C PRO A 4 -12.15 71.36 -57.06
N ILE A 5 -11.17 70.51 -57.33
CA ILE A 5 -11.31 69.07 -57.60
C ILE A 5 -11.70 68.36 -56.28
N PRO A 6 -12.68 67.44 -56.25
CA PRO A 6 -13.00 66.70 -55.04
C PRO A 6 -11.96 65.61 -54.78
N ALA A 7 -11.54 65.48 -53.52
CA ALA A 7 -10.63 64.44 -53.07
C ALA A 7 -11.26 63.03 -53.17
N PRO A 8 -10.49 61.98 -53.49
CA PRO A 8 -11.01 60.62 -53.57
C PRO A 8 -11.39 60.11 -52.17
N ALA A 9 -12.60 59.54 -52.07
CA ALA A 9 -13.07 58.87 -50.87
C ALA A 9 -12.23 57.61 -50.60
N PHE A 10 -11.59 57.55 -49.43
CA PHE A 10 -10.93 56.34 -48.95
C PHE A 10 -11.98 55.24 -48.76
N ALA A 11 -11.82 54.13 -49.49
CA ALA A 11 -12.60 52.92 -49.29
C ALA A 11 -12.29 52.34 -47.90
N ALA A 12 -13.34 52.10 -47.10
CA ALA A 12 -13.20 51.44 -45.81
C ALA A 12 -12.69 50.01 -46.01
N HIS A 13 -11.58 49.67 -45.36
CA HIS A 13 -11.09 48.28 -45.31
C HIS A 13 -12.12 47.39 -44.60
N PRO A 14 -12.45 46.20 -45.13
CA PRO A 14 -13.33 45.26 -44.43
C PRO A 14 -12.64 44.79 -43.14
N SER A 15 -13.35 44.92 -42.02
CA SER A 15 -12.91 44.43 -40.72
C SER A 15 -12.61 42.93 -40.78
N PRO A 16 -11.53 42.43 -40.14
CA PRO A 16 -11.24 41.01 -40.08
C PRO A 16 -12.41 40.26 -39.42
N ILE A 17 -12.95 39.27 -40.12
CA ILE A 17 -13.93 38.34 -39.56
C ILE A 17 -13.24 37.58 -38.41
N PRO A 18 -13.79 37.57 -37.18
CA PRO A 18 -13.24 36.76 -36.09
C PRO A 18 -13.16 35.28 -36.51
N PRO A 19 -12.06 34.57 -36.24
CA PRO A 19 -11.99 33.15 -36.53
C PRO A 19 -13.13 32.42 -35.81
N ALA A 20 -13.90 31.64 -36.56
CA ALA A 20 -14.98 30.81 -36.01
C ALA A 20 -14.41 29.94 -34.89
N SER A 21 -15.06 29.97 -33.73
CA SER A 21 -14.70 29.12 -32.60
C SER A 21 -14.75 27.65 -33.03
N PRO A 22 -13.73 26.84 -32.72
CA PRO A 22 -13.74 25.42 -33.04
C PRO A 22 -14.95 24.74 -32.38
N PRO A 23 -15.59 23.78 -33.05
CA PRO A 23 -16.76 23.09 -32.49
C PRO A 23 -16.40 22.45 -31.15
N PRO A 24 -17.31 22.51 -30.15
CA PRO A 24 -17.06 21.93 -28.83
C PRO A 24 -16.71 20.44 -28.97
N ALA A 25 -15.61 20.04 -28.33
CA ALA A 25 -15.14 18.66 -28.35
C ALA A 25 -16.26 17.70 -27.90
N PRO A 26 -16.43 16.53 -28.55
CA PRO A 26 -17.44 15.56 -28.16
C PRO A 26 -17.23 15.17 -26.69
N LYS A 27 -18.29 15.33 -25.89
CA LYS A 27 -18.29 14.96 -24.47
C LYS A 27 -17.84 13.50 -24.34
N PRO A 28 -16.93 13.16 -23.40
CA PRO A 28 -16.48 11.78 -23.22
C PRO A 28 -17.69 10.88 -22.99
N ALA A 29 -17.76 9.78 -23.76
CA ALA A 29 -18.84 8.82 -23.66
C ALA A 29 -19.00 8.38 -22.20
N ARG A 30 -20.19 8.61 -21.64
CA ARG A 30 -20.54 8.24 -20.28
C ARG A 30 -20.26 6.75 -20.13
N VAL A 31 -19.33 6.38 -19.24
CA VAL A 31 -18.98 4.98 -18.96
C VAL A 31 -20.27 4.23 -18.68
N ARG A 32 -20.62 3.28 -19.55
CA ARG A 32 -21.81 2.44 -19.42
C ARG A 32 -21.67 1.67 -18.11
N THR A 33 -22.46 2.04 -17.11
CA THR A 33 -22.55 1.32 -15.84
C THR A 33 -22.97 -0.11 -16.13
N LEU A 34 -22.13 -1.08 -15.78
CA LEU A 34 -22.38 -2.51 -15.98
C LEU A 34 -23.74 -2.88 -15.36
N THR A 35 -24.53 -3.69 -16.06
CA THR A 35 -25.80 -4.20 -15.53
C THR A 35 -25.52 -5.16 -14.36
N GLY A 36 -26.45 -5.25 -13.40
CA GLY A 36 -26.31 -6.14 -12.23
C GLY A 36 -26.03 -7.60 -12.59
N GLU A 37 -26.57 -8.05 -13.72
CA GLU A 37 -26.34 -9.38 -14.29
C GLU A 37 -24.88 -9.59 -14.75
N GLN A 38 -24.29 -8.63 -15.45
CA GLN A 38 -22.88 -8.69 -15.87
C GLN A 38 -21.92 -8.67 -14.67
N LEU A 39 -22.31 -7.96 -13.62
CA LEU A 39 -21.58 -7.93 -12.36
C LEU A 39 -21.65 -9.29 -11.64
N MET A 40 -22.81 -9.94 -11.66
CA MET A 40 -23.02 -11.28 -11.11
C MET A 40 -22.24 -12.34 -11.91
N ILE A 41 -22.27 -12.29 -13.24
CA ILE A 41 -21.49 -13.19 -14.11
C ILE A 41 -19.98 -13.04 -13.85
N ARG A 42 -19.49 -11.80 -13.72
CA ARG A 42 -18.08 -11.55 -13.37
C ARG A 42 -17.75 -12.00 -11.95
N ALA A 43 -18.67 -11.85 -10.99
CA ALA A 43 -18.49 -12.34 -9.63
C ALA A 43 -18.43 -13.87 -9.59
N ILE A 44 -19.30 -14.57 -10.32
CA ILE A 44 -19.30 -16.04 -10.42
C ILE A 44 -18.03 -16.53 -11.10
N ALA A 45 -17.64 -15.92 -12.24
CA ALA A 45 -16.41 -16.25 -12.93
C ALA A 45 -15.17 -16.01 -12.05
N GLY A 46 -15.14 -14.89 -11.32
CA GLY A 46 -14.09 -14.56 -10.35
C GLY A 46 -14.03 -15.58 -9.20
N SER A 47 -15.16 -15.96 -8.64
CA SER A 47 -15.26 -17.00 -7.61
C SER A 47 -14.76 -18.35 -8.10
N GLY A 48 -15.08 -18.74 -9.33
CA GLY A 48 -14.57 -19.97 -9.96
C GLY A 48 -13.05 -19.97 -10.07
N VAL A 49 -12.44 -18.84 -10.45
CA VAL A 49 -10.98 -18.69 -10.48
C VAL A 49 -10.39 -18.83 -9.08
N VAL A 50 -10.99 -18.16 -8.07
CA VAL A 50 -10.52 -18.24 -6.67
C VAL A 50 -10.60 -19.68 -6.15
N ILE A 51 -11.71 -20.37 -6.35
CA ILE A 51 -11.90 -21.76 -5.92
C ILE A 51 -10.87 -22.68 -6.61
N THR A 52 -10.60 -22.47 -7.90
CA THR A 52 -9.60 -23.25 -8.62
C THR A 52 -8.20 -23.03 -8.06
N VAL A 53 -7.82 -21.78 -7.80
CA VAL A 53 -6.53 -21.43 -7.19
C VAL A 53 -6.41 -22.07 -5.80
N LEU A 54 -7.45 -22.01 -4.98
CA LEU A 54 -7.49 -22.64 -3.65
C LEU A 54 -7.39 -24.17 -3.75
N GLY A 55 -8.11 -24.78 -4.68
CA GLY A 55 -8.06 -26.24 -4.91
C GLY A 55 -6.68 -26.71 -5.35
N VAL A 56 -6.02 -25.98 -6.25
CA VAL A 56 -4.63 -26.26 -6.66
C VAL A 56 -3.69 -26.11 -5.46
N GLY A 57 -3.82 -25.03 -4.68
CA GLY A 57 -3.02 -24.82 -3.46
C GLY A 57 -3.19 -25.94 -2.44
N PHE A 58 -4.42 -26.42 -2.23
CA PHE A 58 -4.72 -27.53 -1.35
C PHE A 58 -4.12 -28.84 -1.86
N ALA A 59 -4.25 -29.16 -3.14
CA ALA A 59 -3.64 -30.35 -3.74
C ALA A 59 -2.11 -30.35 -3.59
N VAL A 60 -1.46 -29.20 -3.79
CA VAL A 60 -0.03 -29.02 -3.54
C VAL A 60 0.30 -29.25 -2.06
N ALA A 61 -0.47 -28.67 -1.13
CA ALA A 61 -0.26 -28.85 0.30
C ALA A 61 -0.39 -30.33 0.72
N VAL A 62 -1.38 -31.05 0.19
CA VAL A 62 -1.55 -32.50 0.43
C VAL A 62 -0.36 -33.29 -0.12
N ALA A 63 0.08 -32.99 -1.34
CA ALA A 63 1.26 -33.62 -1.93
C ALA A 63 2.56 -33.33 -1.14
N ILE A 64 2.64 -32.16 -0.49
CA ILE A 64 3.72 -31.80 0.43
C ILE A 64 3.67 -32.64 1.69
N GLN A 65 2.50 -32.75 2.32
CA GLN A 65 2.30 -33.51 3.56
C GLN A 65 2.56 -35.01 3.37
N ASN A 66 2.19 -35.55 2.20
CA ASN A 66 2.44 -36.95 1.83
C ASN A 66 3.88 -37.21 1.36
N GLY A 67 4.76 -36.19 1.35
CA GLY A 67 6.14 -36.31 0.91
C GLY A 67 6.34 -36.45 -0.62
N TRP A 68 5.26 -36.44 -1.42
CA TRP A 68 5.32 -36.53 -2.89
C TRP A 68 6.03 -35.33 -3.51
N LEU A 69 5.81 -34.14 -2.95
CA LEU A 69 6.52 -32.90 -3.30
C LEU A 69 7.56 -32.59 -2.23
N GLY A 70 8.65 -33.36 -2.20
CA GLY A 70 9.83 -33.06 -1.38
C GLY A 70 10.48 -31.71 -1.76
N PRO A 71 11.39 -31.17 -0.92
CA PRO A 71 12.00 -29.85 -1.14
C PRO A 71 12.66 -29.70 -2.52
N LEU A 72 13.34 -30.74 -3.00
CA LEU A 72 14.00 -30.74 -4.31
C LEU A 72 13.03 -30.56 -5.47
N TRP A 73 11.92 -31.31 -5.47
CA TRP A 73 10.92 -31.22 -6.52
C TRP A 73 10.24 -29.84 -6.55
N ARG A 74 10.07 -29.18 -5.39
CA ARG A 74 9.55 -27.81 -5.34
C ARG A 74 10.50 -26.82 -5.99
N VAL A 75 11.81 -26.94 -5.72
CA VAL A 75 12.84 -26.10 -6.35
C VAL A 75 12.83 -26.29 -7.88
N LEU A 76 12.83 -27.54 -8.35
CA LEU A 76 12.83 -27.87 -9.77
C LEU A 76 11.56 -27.38 -10.48
N LEU A 77 10.38 -27.63 -9.91
CA LEU A 77 9.11 -27.16 -10.48
C LEU A 77 9.00 -25.64 -10.49
N THR A 78 9.52 -24.96 -9.46
CA THR A 78 9.54 -23.49 -9.41
C THR A 78 10.48 -22.91 -10.46
N ALA A 79 11.66 -23.51 -10.65
CA ALA A 79 12.59 -23.13 -11.71
C ALA A 79 11.98 -23.34 -13.11
N LEU A 80 11.34 -24.49 -13.32
CA LEU A 80 10.65 -24.81 -14.56
C LEU A 80 9.49 -23.83 -14.82
N LEU A 81 8.72 -23.50 -13.78
CA LEU A 81 7.63 -22.52 -13.86
C LEU A 81 8.15 -21.13 -14.24
N ALA A 82 9.22 -20.65 -13.60
CA ALA A 82 9.82 -19.36 -13.94
C ALA A 82 10.28 -19.33 -15.41
N ALA A 83 10.96 -20.39 -15.87
CA ALA A 83 11.40 -20.53 -17.26
C ALA A 83 10.22 -20.60 -18.25
N ALA A 84 9.17 -21.36 -17.91
CA ALA A 84 7.97 -21.49 -18.72
C ALA A 84 7.22 -20.16 -18.84
N LEU A 85 7.12 -19.38 -17.75
CA LEU A 85 6.45 -18.08 -17.73
C LEU A 85 7.19 -17.05 -18.60
N VAL A 86 8.51 -16.94 -18.48
CA VAL A 86 9.28 -16.01 -19.33
C VAL A 86 9.29 -16.49 -20.79
N GLY A 87 9.35 -17.79 -21.04
CA GLY A 87 9.20 -18.40 -22.36
C GLY A 87 7.84 -18.07 -22.99
N ALA A 88 6.75 -18.27 -22.24
CA ALA A 88 5.40 -17.92 -22.68
C ALA A 88 5.25 -16.41 -22.95
N ALA A 89 5.82 -15.55 -22.10
CA ALA A 89 5.82 -14.10 -22.31
C ALA A 89 6.53 -13.72 -23.61
N THR A 90 7.72 -14.27 -23.88
CA THR A 90 8.47 -13.98 -25.11
C THR A 90 7.76 -14.52 -26.36
N VAL A 91 7.20 -15.73 -26.31
CA VAL A 91 6.44 -16.31 -27.44
C VAL A 91 5.17 -15.49 -27.71
N LEU A 92 4.44 -15.12 -26.66
CA LEU A 92 3.23 -14.30 -26.78
C LEU A 92 3.54 -12.92 -27.35
N GLN A 93 4.64 -12.29 -26.92
CA GLN A 93 5.11 -11.02 -27.46
C GLN A 93 5.45 -11.12 -28.95
N LYS A 94 6.19 -12.16 -29.35
CA LYS A 94 6.55 -12.40 -30.77
C LYS A 94 5.33 -12.68 -31.64
N ARG A 95 4.26 -13.25 -31.08
CA ARG A 95 2.98 -13.50 -31.76
C ARG A 95 2.03 -12.29 -31.74
N GLY A 96 2.44 -11.14 -31.24
CA GLY A 96 1.59 -9.94 -31.17
C GLY A 96 0.45 -10.07 -30.17
N GLY A 97 0.63 -10.87 -29.11
CA GLY A 97 -0.37 -11.04 -28.06
C GLY A 97 -0.63 -9.77 -27.24
N PRO A 98 -1.73 -9.74 -26.48
CA PRO A 98 -2.14 -8.56 -25.73
C PRO A 98 -1.07 -8.15 -24.69
N PRO A 99 -0.67 -6.86 -24.64
CA PRO A 99 0.41 -6.39 -23.75
C PRO A 99 0.18 -6.71 -22.27
N ALA A 100 -1.07 -6.70 -21.81
CA ALA A 100 -1.40 -7.03 -20.42
C ALA A 100 -1.02 -8.48 -20.06
N GLY A 101 -1.27 -9.44 -20.96
CA GLY A 101 -0.93 -10.85 -20.75
C GLY A 101 0.58 -11.08 -20.78
N VAL A 102 1.29 -10.43 -21.71
CA VAL A 102 2.76 -10.49 -21.77
C VAL A 102 3.39 -9.93 -20.49
N ASN A 103 2.95 -8.74 -20.07
CA ASN A 103 3.48 -8.08 -18.88
C ASN A 103 3.22 -8.89 -17.61
N ALA A 104 2.02 -9.47 -17.47
CA ALA A 104 1.69 -10.32 -16.32
C ALA A 104 2.62 -11.55 -16.26
N LEU A 105 2.74 -12.31 -17.36
CA LEU A 105 3.61 -13.48 -17.41
C LEU A 105 5.08 -13.13 -17.13
N ALA A 106 5.57 -12.03 -17.70
CA ALA A 106 6.95 -11.57 -17.51
C ALA A 106 7.21 -11.14 -16.05
N VAL A 107 6.33 -10.34 -15.44
CA VAL A 107 6.47 -9.92 -14.04
C VAL A 107 6.39 -11.12 -13.09
N THR A 108 5.45 -12.04 -13.32
CA THR A 108 5.33 -13.26 -12.51
C THR A 108 6.58 -14.13 -12.62
N SER A 109 7.21 -14.23 -13.80
CA SER A 109 8.47 -14.96 -13.96
C SER A 109 9.63 -14.39 -13.13
N VAL A 110 9.75 -13.06 -13.06
CA VAL A 110 10.75 -12.38 -12.22
C VAL A 110 10.52 -12.69 -10.75
N LEU A 111 9.28 -12.49 -10.27
CA LEU A 111 8.92 -12.73 -8.87
C LEU A 111 9.19 -14.19 -8.48
N THR A 112 8.82 -15.14 -9.35
CA THR A 112 9.03 -16.58 -9.11
C THR A 112 10.52 -16.91 -9.04
N ALA A 113 11.34 -16.39 -9.95
CA ALA A 113 12.78 -16.64 -9.96
C ALA A 113 13.49 -16.03 -8.75
N PHE A 114 13.11 -14.82 -8.33
CA PHE A 114 13.71 -14.16 -7.17
C PHE A 114 13.33 -14.85 -5.85
N LEU A 115 12.05 -15.23 -5.71
CA LEU A 115 11.59 -16.00 -4.55
C LEU A 115 12.25 -17.38 -4.45
N LEU A 116 12.55 -18.02 -5.59
CA LEU A 116 13.30 -19.27 -5.62
C LEU A 116 14.71 -19.11 -5.03
N VAL A 117 15.45 -18.07 -5.44
CA VAL A 117 16.80 -17.81 -4.91
C VAL A 117 16.73 -17.45 -3.42
N LEU A 118 15.76 -16.62 -3.01
CA LEU A 118 15.52 -16.33 -1.59
C LEU A 118 15.24 -17.60 -0.78
N SER A 119 14.45 -18.53 -1.34
CA SER A 119 14.15 -19.80 -0.68
C SER A 119 15.38 -20.70 -0.57
N LEU A 120 16.23 -20.75 -1.60
CA LEU A 120 17.47 -21.55 -1.60
C LEU A 120 18.49 -21.05 -0.56
N VAL A 121 18.56 -19.74 -0.35
CA VAL A 121 19.49 -19.12 0.61
C VAL A 121 18.90 -19.11 2.02
N GLY A 122 17.67 -18.62 2.20
CA GLY A 122 17.12 -18.31 3.52
C GLY A 122 16.23 -19.39 4.13
N VAL A 123 15.56 -20.22 3.32
CA VAL A 123 14.60 -21.22 3.83
C VAL A 123 15.19 -22.62 3.84
N LEU A 124 15.81 -23.01 2.72
CA LEU A 124 16.42 -24.33 2.56
C LEU A 124 17.88 -24.36 3.02
N ALA A 125 18.52 -23.19 3.10
CA ALA A 125 19.96 -23.05 3.39
C ALA A 125 20.86 -23.93 2.50
N TRP A 126 20.42 -24.19 1.26
CA TRP A 126 21.18 -25.00 0.29
C TRP A 126 22.30 -24.21 -0.36
N TRP A 127 22.12 -22.89 -0.50
CA TRP A 127 23.12 -21.99 -1.07
C TRP A 127 23.65 -21.04 -0.02
N SER A 128 24.94 -20.74 -0.11
CA SER A 128 25.51 -19.64 0.66
C SER A 128 24.97 -18.29 0.16
N PRO A 129 24.95 -17.25 1.00
CA PRO A 129 24.53 -15.90 0.60
C PRO A 129 25.32 -15.36 -0.59
N GLY A 130 26.63 -15.63 -0.66
CA GLY A 130 27.46 -15.22 -1.80
C GLY A 130 27.03 -15.86 -3.12
N VAL A 131 26.67 -17.16 -3.11
CA VAL A 131 26.12 -17.83 -4.30
C VAL A 131 24.76 -17.25 -4.67
N GLY A 132 23.91 -16.97 -3.67
CA GLY A 132 22.64 -16.28 -3.86
C GLY A 132 22.80 -14.89 -4.51
N ALA A 133 23.76 -14.10 -4.04
CA ALA A 133 24.08 -12.79 -4.57
C ALA A 133 24.46 -12.84 -6.05
N VAL A 134 25.34 -13.78 -6.43
CA VAL A 134 25.72 -14.00 -7.84
C VAL A 134 24.50 -14.39 -8.68
N ALA A 135 23.64 -15.28 -8.16
CA ALA A 135 22.42 -15.67 -8.86
C ALA A 135 21.45 -14.49 -9.06
N PHE A 136 21.31 -13.60 -8.07
CA PHE A 136 20.51 -12.38 -8.22
C PHE A 136 21.07 -11.46 -9.30
N VAL A 137 22.38 -11.26 -9.37
CA VAL A 137 23.02 -10.45 -10.43
C VAL A 137 22.75 -11.05 -11.81
N LEU A 138 22.89 -12.36 -11.96
CA LEU A 138 22.64 -13.04 -13.23
C LEU A 138 21.17 -12.90 -13.66
N LEU A 139 20.22 -13.15 -12.75
CA LEU A 139 18.80 -12.99 -13.03
C LEU A 139 18.45 -11.53 -13.32
N TRP A 140 18.99 -10.59 -12.55
CA TRP A 140 18.79 -9.16 -12.75
C TRP A 140 19.26 -8.71 -14.14
N SER A 141 20.49 -9.07 -14.51
CA SER A 141 21.04 -8.78 -15.84
C SER A 141 20.24 -9.43 -16.96
N PHE A 142 19.79 -10.68 -16.77
CA PHE A 142 18.94 -11.39 -17.73
C PHE A 142 17.62 -10.66 -17.98
N TYR A 143 16.90 -10.27 -16.93
CA TYR A 143 15.63 -9.56 -17.09
C TYR A 143 15.80 -8.11 -17.54
N LEU A 144 16.90 -7.43 -17.19
CA LEU A 144 17.25 -6.13 -17.76
C LEU A 144 17.53 -6.23 -19.26
N LEU A 145 18.18 -7.30 -19.72
CA LEU A 145 18.39 -7.56 -21.15
C LEU A 145 17.04 -7.76 -21.86
N LEU A 146 16.13 -8.55 -21.28
CA LEU A 146 14.79 -8.73 -21.84
C LEU A 146 14.01 -7.41 -21.88
N TYR A 147 14.12 -6.59 -20.85
CA TYR A 147 13.58 -5.22 -20.85
C TYR A 147 14.14 -4.39 -22.02
N ARG A 148 15.46 -4.41 -22.22
CA ARG A 148 16.13 -3.69 -23.33
C ARG A 148 15.71 -4.22 -24.70
N MET A 149 15.47 -5.52 -24.83
CA MET A 149 15.10 -6.16 -26.10
C MET A 149 13.62 -5.96 -26.46
N PHE A 150 12.72 -6.05 -25.48
CA PHE A 150 11.27 -6.09 -25.71
C PHE A 150 10.50 -4.86 -25.18
N GLY A 151 11.17 -3.94 -24.49
CA GLY A 151 10.54 -2.74 -23.93
C GLY A 151 9.58 -3.01 -22.77
N TRP A 152 9.78 -4.10 -22.02
CA TRP A 152 8.89 -4.54 -20.94
C TRP A 152 8.97 -3.65 -19.69
N ARG A 153 8.40 -2.44 -19.75
CA ARG A 153 8.43 -1.46 -18.64
C ARG A 153 8.03 -2.03 -17.28
N PRO A 154 6.96 -2.85 -17.14
CA PRO A 154 6.60 -3.41 -15.83
C PRO A 154 7.69 -4.32 -15.24
N VAL A 155 8.44 -5.03 -16.08
CA VAL A 155 9.58 -5.86 -15.63
C VAL A 155 10.68 -4.99 -15.04
N ALA A 156 11.05 -3.88 -15.69
CA ALA A 156 12.03 -2.94 -15.14
C ALA A 156 11.57 -2.36 -13.80
N LEU A 157 10.30 -1.95 -13.70
CA LEU A 157 9.74 -1.45 -12.43
C LEU A 157 9.78 -2.50 -11.33
N THR A 158 9.41 -3.75 -11.63
CA THR A 158 9.48 -4.86 -10.68
C THR A 158 10.92 -5.11 -10.24
N LEU A 159 11.89 -5.11 -11.16
CA LEU A 159 13.30 -5.22 -10.81
C LEU A 159 13.69 -4.10 -9.85
N PHE A 160 13.43 -2.84 -10.18
CA PHE A 160 13.80 -1.70 -9.32
C PHE A 160 13.25 -1.83 -7.89
N VAL A 161 11.98 -2.22 -7.74
CA VAL A 161 11.38 -2.47 -6.42
C VAL A 161 12.06 -3.63 -5.70
N LEU A 162 12.29 -4.75 -6.39
CA LEU A 162 12.95 -5.92 -5.80
C LEU A 162 14.40 -5.62 -5.44
N GLY A 163 15.13 -4.84 -6.22
CA GLY A 163 16.53 -4.51 -5.96
C GLY A 163 16.68 -3.63 -4.74
N ALA A 164 15.79 -2.65 -4.57
CA ALA A 164 15.75 -1.86 -3.35
C ALA A 164 15.48 -2.77 -2.14
N GLY A 165 14.44 -3.62 -2.19
CA GLY A 165 14.10 -4.54 -1.11
C GLY A 165 15.21 -5.56 -0.78
N LEU A 166 15.78 -6.21 -1.80
CA LEU A 166 16.86 -7.19 -1.65
C LEU A 166 18.13 -6.57 -1.08
N SER A 167 18.47 -5.35 -1.51
CA SER A 167 19.64 -4.65 -0.97
C SER A 167 19.50 -4.36 0.52
N GLY A 168 18.30 -4.01 0.99
CA GLY A 168 18.00 -3.89 2.41
C GLY A 168 18.06 -5.23 3.15
N LEU A 169 17.46 -6.27 2.57
CA LEU A 169 17.39 -7.61 3.18
C LEU A 169 18.78 -8.23 3.39
N TYR A 170 19.66 -8.17 2.39
CA TYR A 170 21.01 -8.75 2.46
C TYR A 170 21.95 -8.03 3.44
N LEU A 171 21.65 -6.79 3.79
CA LEU A 171 22.40 -6.01 4.78
C LEU A 171 21.83 -6.08 6.18
N TRP A 172 20.56 -6.45 6.32
CA TRP A 172 19.91 -6.59 7.62
C TRP A 172 20.45 -7.79 8.42
N THR A 173 20.92 -8.82 7.73
CA THR A 173 21.59 -9.98 8.34
C THR A 173 23.03 -9.61 8.74
N GLU A 174 23.26 -9.32 10.03
CA GLU A 174 24.57 -8.90 10.58
C GLU A 174 25.75 -9.82 10.20
N THR A 175 25.45 -11.10 9.94
CA THR A 175 26.40 -12.17 9.59
C THR A 175 27.17 -11.93 8.29
N TYR A 176 26.75 -10.98 7.45
CA TYR A 176 27.11 -10.90 6.04
C TYR A 176 27.77 -9.59 5.60
N THR A 177 27.98 -8.66 6.53
CA THR A 177 28.36 -7.26 6.25
C THR A 177 29.75 -7.08 5.62
N PHE A 178 30.62 -8.09 5.64
CA PHE A 178 31.98 -8.03 5.08
C PHE A 178 32.22 -8.92 3.84
N ASP A 179 31.22 -9.65 3.35
CA ASP A 179 31.39 -10.46 2.13
C ASP A 179 31.27 -9.57 0.88
N VAL A 180 32.35 -9.48 0.11
CA VAL A 180 32.44 -8.71 -1.15
C VAL A 180 31.36 -9.11 -2.15
N LEU A 181 30.91 -10.37 -2.14
CA LEU A 181 29.86 -10.83 -3.07
C LEU A 181 28.50 -10.21 -2.75
N ILE A 182 28.25 -9.83 -1.50
CA ILE A 182 26.96 -9.30 -1.06
C ILE A 182 26.78 -7.84 -1.49
N TRP A 183 27.90 -7.13 -1.63
CA TRP A 183 27.95 -5.81 -2.27
C TRP A 183 27.44 -5.80 -3.72
N LEU A 184 27.45 -6.95 -4.41
CA LEU A 184 26.88 -7.03 -5.76
C LEU A 184 25.36 -6.81 -5.75
N VAL A 185 24.66 -7.23 -4.70
CA VAL A 185 23.21 -7.04 -4.55
C VAL A 185 22.87 -5.58 -4.25
N VAL A 186 23.70 -4.93 -3.42
CA VAL A 186 23.60 -3.50 -3.08
C VAL A 186 23.69 -2.61 -4.33
N LEU A 187 24.47 -3.04 -5.32
CA LEU A 187 24.68 -2.29 -6.55
C LEU A 187 23.57 -2.49 -7.61
N LEU A 188 22.64 -3.43 -7.43
CA LEU A 188 21.57 -3.72 -8.41
C LEU A 188 20.71 -2.49 -8.77
N PRO A 189 20.24 -1.65 -7.81
CA PRO A 189 19.50 -0.43 -8.13
C PRO A 189 20.33 0.54 -8.98
N PHE A 190 21.63 0.65 -8.72
CA PHE A 190 22.56 1.50 -9.49
C PHE A 190 22.79 0.96 -10.90
N LEU A 191 22.92 -0.36 -11.05
CA LEU A 191 23.01 -1.02 -12.36
C LEU A 191 21.72 -0.80 -13.18
N GLY A 192 20.57 -0.89 -12.53
CA GLY A 192 19.27 -0.56 -13.13
C GLY A 192 19.21 0.89 -13.60
N LEU A 193 19.67 1.83 -12.79
CA LEU A 193 19.74 3.25 -13.16
C LEU A 193 20.66 3.47 -14.37
N GLY A 194 21.86 2.87 -14.37
CA GLY A 194 22.78 2.90 -15.50
C GLY A 194 22.15 2.32 -16.78
N ALA A 195 21.35 1.25 -16.65
CA ALA A 195 20.65 0.66 -17.78
C ALA A 195 19.60 1.61 -18.39
N THR A 196 18.99 2.49 -17.60
CA THR A 196 18.02 3.51 -18.10
C THR A 196 18.68 4.80 -18.60
N TRP A 197 20.01 4.92 -18.51
CA TRP A 197 20.72 6.15 -18.83
C TRP A 197 20.66 6.51 -20.31
N GLY A 198 20.67 5.53 -21.22
CA GLY A 198 20.58 5.77 -22.67
C GLY A 198 19.15 5.99 -23.20
N GLU A 199 18.13 5.78 -22.37
CA GLU A 199 16.75 5.73 -22.84
C GLU A 199 16.08 7.11 -22.86
N LYS A 200 15.20 7.33 -23.85
CA LYS A 200 14.39 8.55 -23.92
C LYS A 200 13.27 8.58 -22.88
N ASP A 201 12.95 7.43 -22.29
CA ASP A 201 11.86 7.28 -21.32
C ASP A 201 12.23 7.85 -19.94
N ARG A 202 11.85 9.10 -19.72
CA ARG A 202 12.06 9.80 -18.44
C ARG A 202 11.38 9.09 -17.27
N LEU A 203 10.24 8.43 -17.47
CA LEU A 203 9.48 7.81 -16.39
C LEU A 203 10.24 6.62 -15.81
N THR A 204 10.73 5.72 -16.66
CA THR A 204 11.45 4.51 -16.22
C THR A 204 12.77 4.86 -15.52
N ARG A 205 13.51 5.85 -16.03
CA ARG A 205 14.73 6.37 -15.37
C ARG A 205 14.46 6.96 -13.98
N ARG A 206 13.33 7.65 -13.81
CA ARG A 206 12.93 8.21 -12.51
C ARG A 206 12.57 7.13 -11.49
N TRP A 207 11.92 6.05 -11.92
CA TRP A 207 11.66 4.89 -11.06
C TRP A 207 12.95 4.16 -10.67
N ALA A 208 13.91 4.05 -11.59
CA ALA A 208 15.22 3.51 -11.27
C ALA A 208 15.93 4.34 -10.19
N LEU A 209 15.85 5.67 -10.27
CA LEU A 209 16.39 6.54 -9.22
C LEU A 209 15.61 6.40 -7.90
N ALA A 210 14.28 6.30 -7.94
CA ALA A 210 13.48 6.06 -6.75
C ALA A 210 13.88 4.76 -6.05
N ALA A 211 14.25 3.71 -6.79
CA ALA A 211 14.81 2.50 -6.22
C ALA A 211 16.21 2.68 -5.63
N VAL A 212 17.08 3.49 -6.23
CA VAL A 212 18.38 3.86 -5.64
C VAL A 212 18.16 4.60 -4.30
N ALA A 213 17.25 5.56 -4.27
CA ALA A 213 16.89 6.28 -3.05
C ALA A 213 16.26 5.33 -2.00
N GLY A 214 15.33 4.47 -2.40
CA GLY A 214 14.69 3.48 -1.54
C GLY A 214 15.68 2.47 -0.97
N ALA A 215 16.62 1.98 -1.79
CA ALA A 215 17.74 1.17 -1.33
C ALA A 215 18.52 1.94 -0.26
N THR A 216 18.94 3.17 -0.53
CA THR A 216 19.69 4.00 0.43
C THR A 216 18.99 4.17 1.77
N VAL A 217 17.68 4.35 1.74
CA VAL A 217 16.85 4.41 2.95
C VAL A 217 16.96 3.11 3.71
N LEU A 218 16.76 1.97 3.04
CA LEU A 218 16.87 0.65 3.65
C LEU A 218 18.29 0.37 4.17
N HIS A 219 19.34 0.86 3.50
CA HIS A 219 20.74 0.78 3.95
C HIS A 219 20.97 1.61 5.22
N ALA A 220 20.54 2.86 5.19
CA ALA A 220 20.60 3.74 6.34
C ALA A 220 19.72 3.26 7.50
N VAL A 221 18.73 2.40 7.24
CA VAL A 221 17.90 1.72 8.23
C VAL A 221 18.45 0.34 8.63
N SER A 222 19.49 -0.18 7.97
CA SER A 222 20.15 -1.44 8.36
C SER A 222 21.50 -1.25 9.05
N SER A 223 22.35 -0.29 8.63
CA SER A 223 23.74 -0.19 9.13
C SER A 223 24.20 1.24 9.52
N VAL A 224 23.76 1.83 10.65
CA VAL A 224 24.03 3.27 10.98
C VAL A 224 25.45 3.51 11.51
N PHE A 225 26.20 2.44 11.79
CA PHE A 225 27.55 2.55 12.35
C PHE A 225 28.64 1.94 11.46
N GLN A 226 28.33 1.65 10.19
CA GLN A 226 29.32 1.09 9.26
C GLN A 226 29.66 2.06 8.13
N VAL A 227 30.96 2.20 7.83
CA VAL A 227 31.54 3.03 6.74
C VAL A 227 30.82 2.80 5.40
N SER A 228 30.41 1.56 5.17
CA SER A 228 29.61 1.06 4.05
C SER A 228 28.35 1.87 3.75
N SER A 229 27.58 2.24 4.77
CA SER A 229 26.31 2.98 4.62
C SER A 229 26.53 4.43 4.22
N TYR A 230 27.60 5.04 4.71
CA TYR A 230 27.99 6.39 4.32
C TYR A 230 28.34 6.43 2.84
N LEU A 231 29.05 5.41 2.33
CA LEU A 231 29.39 5.31 0.91
C LEU A 231 28.15 5.15 0.02
N VAL A 232 27.19 4.30 0.39
CA VAL A 232 25.93 4.14 -0.36
C VAL A 232 25.10 5.43 -0.32
N ALA A 233 25.02 6.09 0.84
CA ALA A 233 24.32 7.37 0.97
C ALA A 233 24.92 8.45 0.07
N VAL A 234 26.24 8.60 0.07
CA VAL A 234 26.95 9.52 -0.82
C VAL A 234 26.71 9.16 -2.29
N ALA A 235 26.86 7.88 -2.67
CA ALA A 235 26.64 7.42 -4.04
C ALA A 235 25.21 7.74 -4.53
N SER A 236 24.22 7.60 -3.67
CA SER A 236 22.83 7.90 -4.00
C SER A 236 22.54 9.39 -4.06
N VAL A 237 23.09 10.21 -3.17
CA VAL A 237 23.01 11.67 -3.28
C VAL A 237 23.60 12.13 -4.61
N VAL A 238 24.77 11.60 -4.99
CA VAL A 238 25.41 11.91 -6.27
C VAL A 238 24.55 11.43 -7.44
N ALA A 239 24.02 10.21 -7.42
CA ALA A 239 23.14 9.69 -8.45
C ALA A 239 21.88 10.55 -8.62
N ILE A 240 21.29 11.00 -7.51
CA ILE A 240 20.12 11.88 -7.51
C ILE A 240 20.47 13.24 -8.11
N MET A 241 21.57 13.85 -7.66
CA MET A 241 22.05 15.12 -8.19
C MET A 241 22.27 15.04 -9.71
N VAL A 242 22.97 14.00 -10.18
CA VAL A 242 23.29 13.77 -11.60
C VAL A 242 22.03 13.58 -12.45
N VAL A 243 21.02 12.86 -11.97
CA VAL A 243 19.73 12.71 -12.69
C VAL A 243 18.94 14.02 -12.69
N CYS A 244 18.88 14.74 -11.58
CA CYS A 244 18.20 16.04 -11.48
C CYS A 244 18.82 17.10 -12.42
N LEU A 245 20.14 17.09 -12.59
CA LEU A 245 20.83 17.97 -13.53
C LEU A 245 20.53 17.63 -15.00
N ARG A 246 20.30 16.34 -15.30
CA ARG A 246 20.03 15.87 -16.66
C ARG A 246 18.58 16.03 -17.09
N ASP A 247 17.64 15.78 -16.18
CA ASP A 247 16.20 15.89 -16.41
C ASP A 247 15.61 17.01 -15.52
N PRO A 248 15.70 18.29 -15.93
CA PRO A 248 15.12 19.38 -15.16
C PRO A 248 13.63 19.13 -14.87
N VAL A 249 13.24 19.50 -13.65
CA VAL A 249 12.02 19.03 -12.99
C VAL A 249 10.77 19.72 -13.57
N ASP A 250 9.92 18.97 -14.28
CA ASP A 250 8.56 19.42 -14.60
C ASP A 250 7.64 19.33 -13.36
N SER A 251 6.57 20.12 -13.27
CA SER A 251 5.70 20.30 -12.08
C SER A 251 5.06 19.02 -11.50
N VAL A 252 4.94 17.94 -12.27
CA VAL A 252 4.47 16.62 -11.81
C VAL A 252 5.62 15.79 -11.21
N THR A 253 6.84 16.03 -11.69
CA THR A 253 8.07 15.35 -11.27
C THR A 253 8.56 15.86 -9.94
N GLY A 254 8.48 17.17 -9.69
CA GLY A 254 8.88 17.78 -8.42
C GLY A 254 8.07 17.26 -7.23
N LYS A 255 6.82 16.85 -7.49
CA LYS A 255 5.91 16.25 -6.51
C LYS A 255 6.33 14.84 -6.06
N VAL A 256 7.18 14.15 -6.82
CA VAL A 256 7.65 12.77 -6.52
C VAL A 256 9.15 12.76 -6.17
N PHE A 257 9.96 13.62 -6.80
CA PHE A 257 11.42 13.64 -6.65
C PHE A 257 11.94 14.52 -5.51
N GLY A 258 11.34 15.69 -5.29
CA GLY A 258 11.64 16.53 -4.12
C GLY A 258 11.55 15.75 -2.81
N PRO A 259 10.52 14.87 -2.64
CA PRO A 259 10.43 13.98 -1.51
C PRO A 259 11.58 12.99 -1.33
N GLY A 260 12.15 12.47 -2.42
CA GLY A 260 13.29 11.56 -2.36
C GLY A 260 14.57 12.27 -1.91
N CYS A 261 14.83 13.49 -2.41
CA CYS A 261 15.98 14.29 -1.99
C CYS A 261 15.89 14.68 -0.50
N ALA A 262 14.71 15.07 -0.03
CA ALA A 262 14.46 15.42 1.37
C ALA A 262 14.53 14.20 2.29
N LEU A 263 14.06 13.02 1.84
CA LEU A 263 14.22 11.74 2.55
C LEU A 263 15.69 11.39 2.70
N VAL A 264 16.45 11.46 1.61
CA VAL A 264 17.90 11.20 1.63
C VAL A 264 18.63 12.24 2.48
N ALA A 265 18.23 13.51 2.49
CA ALA A 265 18.81 14.54 3.37
C ALA A 265 18.44 14.34 4.85
N THR A 266 17.21 13.92 5.15
CA THR A 266 16.76 13.62 6.52
C THR A 266 17.45 12.38 7.05
N ILE A 267 17.64 11.38 6.20
CA ILE A 267 18.36 10.15 6.51
C ILE A 267 19.86 10.41 6.65
N ALA A 268 20.45 11.21 5.76
CA ALA A 268 21.83 11.67 5.91
C ALA A 268 22.00 12.44 7.22
N ALA A 269 21.07 13.32 7.59
CA ALA A 269 21.09 14.05 8.86
C ALA A 269 20.91 13.13 10.08
N ALA A 270 20.10 12.07 9.98
CA ALA A 270 19.92 11.07 11.03
C ALA A 270 21.09 10.07 11.14
N VAL A 271 21.80 9.82 10.03
CA VAL A 271 23.00 8.96 9.95
C VAL A 271 24.26 9.72 10.41
N LEU A 272 24.28 11.05 10.25
CA LEU A 272 25.39 11.94 10.63
C LEU A 272 25.35 12.41 12.09
N THR A 273 24.32 12.08 12.88
CA THR A 273 24.20 12.48 14.28
C THR A 273 24.53 11.32 15.22
N PRO A 274 25.78 11.21 15.73
CA PRO A 274 26.10 10.24 16.76
C PRO A 274 25.69 10.83 18.12
N LEU A 275 24.42 10.79 18.54
CA LEU A 275 24.02 11.22 19.90
C LEU A 275 22.60 10.73 20.28
N GLY A 276 22.51 9.86 21.30
CA GLY A 276 21.31 9.18 21.82
C GLY A 276 20.01 9.99 21.93
N ILE A 277 19.68 10.56 23.11
CA ILE A 277 18.38 11.20 23.42
C ILE A 277 17.97 12.31 22.40
N LEU A 278 18.95 12.97 21.78
CA LEU A 278 18.74 13.99 20.74
C LEU A 278 18.14 13.42 19.44
N GLY A 279 18.41 12.15 19.10
CA GLY A 279 17.77 11.46 17.98
C GLY A 279 16.26 11.29 18.16
N TYR A 280 15.77 11.13 19.39
CA TYR A 280 14.34 11.03 19.72
C TYR A 280 13.62 12.37 19.73
N LEU A 281 14.35 13.45 20.02
CA LEU A 281 13.83 14.80 19.94
C LEU A 281 13.74 15.28 18.49
N LEU A 282 14.51 14.73 17.55
CA LEU A 282 14.50 15.17 16.15
C LEU A 282 13.12 15.04 15.48
N PRO A 283 12.36 13.94 15.59
CA PRO A 283 11.00 13.87 15.07
C PRO A 283 10.00 14.78 15.78
N VAL A 284 10.17 15.01 17.09
CA VAL A 284 9.33 15.92 17.88
C VAL A 284 9.62 17.38 17.50
N VAL A 285 10.89 17.74 17.33
CA VAL A 285 11.33 19.05 16.84
C VAL A 285 10.87 19.25 15.40
N LEU A 286 10.96 18.23 14.54
CA LEU A 286 10.41 18.30 13.18
C LEU A 286 8.87 18.41 13.17
N LEU A 287 8.16 17.74 14.09
CA LEU A 287 6.72 17.89 14.29
C LEU A 287 6.36 19.30 14.78
N LEU A 288 7.09 19.85 15.74
CA LEU A 288 6.87 21.18 16.29
C LEU A 288 7.24 22.28 15.28
N VAL A 289 8.33 22.11 14.54
CA VAL A 289 8.72 22.95 13.41
C VAL A 289 7.66 22.85 12.31
N HIS A 290 7.14 21.66 12.02
CA HIS A 290 6.07 21.48 11.05
C HIS A 290 4.76 22.17 11.48
N LEU A 291 4.36 22.04 12.75
CA LEU A 291 3.19 22.74 13.31
C LEU A 291 3.40 24.26 13.34
N GLY A 292 4.62 24.72 13.62
CA GLY A 292 5.01 26.13 13.57
C GLY A 292 4.97 26.70 12.16
N VAL A 293 5.60 26.02 11.20
CA VAL A 293 5.58 26.39 9.77
C VAL A 293 4.15 26.33 9.21
N ARG A 294 3.29 25.43 9.69
CA ARG A 294 1.88 25.35 9.31
C ARG A 294 1.03 26.54 9.81
N ARG A 295 1.44 27.17 10.91
CA ARG A 295 0.85 28.44 11.37
C ARG A 295 1.40 29.64 10.59
N LEU A 296 2.68 29.59 10.21
CA LEU A 296 3.36 30.67 9.48
C LEU A 296 3.07 30.69 7.97
N ALA A 297 2.82 29.53 7.36
CA ALA A 297 2.52 29.38 5.93
C ALA A 297 1.03 29.58 5.59
N GLN A 298 0.22 30.06 6.54
CA GLN A 298 -1.12 30.54 6.21
C GLN A 298 -0.95 31.82 5.39
N PRO A 299 -1.45 31.87 4.14
CA PRO A 299 -1.31 33.06 3.33
C PRO A 299 -2.01 34.22 4.04
N SER A 300 -1.27 35.30 4.29
CA SER A 300 -1.84 36.58 4.69
C SER A 300 -2.71 37.11 3.54
N ALA A 301 -3.81 37.77 3.88
CA ALA A 301 -4.74 38.31 2.89
C ALA A 301 -3.99 39.30 1.96
N GLY A 302 -3.77 38.90 0.70
CA GLY A 302 -3.17 39.76 -0.34
C GLY A 302 -1.95 39.24 -1.09
N GLU A 303 -1.42 38.04 -0.80
CA GLU A 303 -0.23 37.51 -1.49
C GLU A 303 -0.51 36.85 -2.87
N PRO A 304 0.48 36.85 -3.79
CA PRO A 304 0.33 36.29 -5.14
C PRO A 304 0.15 34.77 -5.15
N ALA A 305 -0.64 34.26 -6.10
CA ALA A 305 -1.07 32.85 -6.19
C ALA A 305 0.06 31.80 -6.18
N GLY A 306 1.30 32.18 -6.53
CA GLY A 306 2.47 31.29 -6.50
C GLY A 306 2.95 30.91 -5.09
N SER A 307 2.75 31.75 -4.07
CA SER A 307 3.15 31.42 -2.68
C SER A 307 2.22 30.37 -2.06
N ALA A 308 0.93 30.42 -2.40
CA ALA A 308 -0.07 29.43 -1.97
C ALA A 308 0.19 28.03 -2.56
N GLU A 309 0.63 27.94 -3.81
CA GLU A 309 0.95 26.64 -4.44
C GLU A 309 2.23 26.02 -3.86
N ALA A 310 3.24 26.84 -3.57
CA ALA A 310 4.45 26.40 -2.88
C ALA A 310 4.17 25.93 -1.43
N ALA A 311 3.28 26.62 -0.71
CA ALA A 311 2.84 26.23 0.62
C ALA A 311 2.05 24.90 0.60
N ASP A 312 1.10 24.72 -0.31
CA ASP A 312 0.34 23.44 -0.45
C ASP A 312 1.30 22.28 -0.80
N ALA A 313 2.29 22.50 -1.67
CA ALA A 313 3.29 21.48 -2.00
C ALA A 313 4.15 21.10 -0.78
N PHE A 314 4.59 22.07 0.01
CA PHE A 314 5.33 21.83 1.26
C PHE A 314 4.47 21.07 2.29
N HIS A 315 3.19 21.42 2.43
CA HIS A 315 2.26 20.73 3.34
C HIS A 315 1.98 19.29 2.93
N VAL A 316 1.80 19.04 1.63
CA VAL A 316 1.61 17.69 1.09
C VAL A 316 2.84 16.83 1.37
N HIS A 317 4.02 17.40 1.13
CA HIS A 317 5.29 16.73 1.32
C HIS A 317 5.54 16.34 2.78
N SER A 318 5.41 17.30 3.69
CA SER A 318 5.61 17.08 5.12
C SER A 318 4.60 16.12 5.72
N ALA A 319 3.35 16.10 5.25
CA ALA A 319 2.34 15.15 5.70
C ALA A 319 2.70 13.67 5.41
N TRP A 320 3.43 13.38 4.32
CA TRP A 320 3.92 12.02 4.04
C TRP A 320 5.20 11.66 4.77
N MET A 321 6.09 12.63 4.97
CA MET A 321 7.44 12.37 5.46
C MET A 321 7.53 12.20 6.97
N LEU A 322 6.75 12.98 7.70
CA LEU A 322 6.70 12.96 9.15
C LEU A 322 6.45 11.56 9.75
N PRO A 323 5.46 10.77 9.27
CA PRO A 323 5.26 9.40 9.77
C PRO A 323 6.48 8.49 9.54
N LEU A 324 7.19 8.66 8.42
CA LEU A 324 8.30 7.77 8.05
C LEU A 324 9.57 8.08 8.85
N SER A 325 9.82 9.35 9.18
CA SER A 325 10.94 9.71 10.05
C SER A 325 10.77 9.19 11.48
N LEU A 326 9.53 9.04 11.95
CA LEU A 326 9.22 8.47 13.26
C LEU A 326 9.56 6.98 13.37
N LEU A 327 9.69 6.24 12.26
CA LEU A 327 10.08 4.82 12.27
C LEU A 327 11.59 4.62 12.45
N LEU A 328 12.41 5.63 12.17
CA LEU A 328 13.87 5.50 12.16
C LEU A 328 14.46 5.03 13.52
N PRO A 329 13.96 5.49 14.69
CA PRO A 329 14.47 5.02 15.98
C PRO A 329 14.17 3.53 16.27
N SER A 330 13.00 3.00 15.84
CA SER A 330 12.60 1.60 16.13
C SER A 330 13.47 0.52 15.52
N MET A 331 14.13 0.80 14.39
CA MET A 331 14.71 -0.27 13.57
C MET A 331 16.14 -0.67 13.98
N LYS A 332 16.74 -0.01 14.98
CA LYS A 332 18.17 -0.23 15.31
C LYS A 332 18.56 -0.25 16.78
N TRP A 333 17.67 0.11 17.70
CA TRP A 333 18.03 0.16 19.11
C TRP A 333 18.08 -1.21 19.80
N VAL A 334 17.60 -2.26 19.13
CA VAL A 334 17.60 -3.62 19.68
C VAL A 334 18.99 -4.28 19.62
N ASP A 335 19.82 -3.95 18.62
CA ASP A 335 21.08 -4.67 18.38
C ASP A 335 22.35 -3.88 18.76
N ALA A 336 22.31 -2.54 18.76
CA ALA A 336 23.51 -1.70 18.99
C ALA A 336 23.89 -1.50 20.47
N TYR A 337 22.93 -1.65 21.39
CA TYR A 337 23.13 -1.54 22.85
C TYR A 337 22.26 -2.59 23.55
N PRO A 338 22.86 -3.63 24.18
CA PRO A 338 22.11 -4.74 24.79
C PRO A 338 21.14 -4.34 25.91
N GLU A 339 21.32 -3.14 26.46
CA GLU A 339 20.44 -2.54 27.45
C GLU A 339 19.91 -1.23 26.86
N PRO A 340 18.69 -1.19 26.28
CA PRO A 340 18.06 0.10 26.03
C PRO A 340 17.97 0.81 27.38
N GLU A 341 18.68 1.93 27.54
CA GLU A 341 18.58 2.78 28.73
C GLU A 341 17.16 3.40 28.78
N GLY A 342 16.19 2.61 29.24
CA GLY A 342 14.79 2.98 29.41
C GLY A 342 13.86 2.75 28.22
N PHE A 343 12.56 2.87 28.50
CA PHE A 343 11.44 2.63 27.59
C PHE A 343 11.53 3.40 26.26
N LEU A 344 12.17 4.57 26.24
CA LEU A 344 12.24 5.45 25.06
C LEU A 344 12.99 4.82 23.88
N GLY A 345 13.89 3.85 24.13
CA GLY A 345 14.61 3.15 23.06
C GLY A 345 13.97 1.88 22.56
N THR A 346 12.76 1.57 23.02
CA THR A 346 12.10 0.30 22.69
C THR A 346 11.26 0.40 21.41
N PRO A 347 11.14 -0.69 20.63
CA PRO A 347 10.22 -0.76 19.48
C PRO A 347 8.77 -0.41 19.85
N GLU A 348 8.36 -0.72 21.07
CA GLU A 348 7.06 -0.39 21.64
C GLU A 348 6.84 1.13 21.74
N PHE A 349 7.83 1.88 22.21
CA PHE A 349 7.72 3.34 22.30
C PHE A 349 7.57 3.98 20.92
N THR A 350 8.34 3.53 19.94
CA THR A 350 8.22 4.04 18.57
C THR A 350 6.86 3.70 17.96
N ARG A 351 6.32 2.51 18.24
CA ARG A 351 4.95 2.15 17.84
C ARG A 351 3.92 3.11 18.42
N LEU A 352 4.03 3.45 19.70
CA LEU A 352 3.15 4.43 20.33
C LEU A 352 3.31 5.82 19.71
N LEU A 353 4.53 6.25 19.39
CA LEU A 353 4.78 7.52 18.71
C LEU A 353 4.15 7.58 17.32
N VAL A 354 4.29 6.52 16.51
CA VAL A 354 3.71 6.47 15.17
C VAL A 354 2.18 6.43 15.23
N LEU A 355 1.59 5.57 16.07
CA LEU A 355 0.13 5.50 16.19
C LEU A 355 -0.45 6.78 16.81
N GLY A 356 0.23 7.35 17.82
CA GLY A 356 -0.15 8.62 18.45
C GLY A 356 -0.06 9.79 17.47
N GLY A 357 1.02 9.85 16.69
CA GLY A 357 1.18 10.81 15.60
C GLY A 357 0.07 10.69 14.55
N PHE A 358 -0.34 9.46 14.23
CA PHE A 358 -1.46 9.24 13.31
C PHE A 358 -2.78 9.75 13.88
N CYS A 359 -3.06 9.50 15.16
CA CYS A 359 -4.21 10.11 15.85
C CYS A 359 -4.16 11.63 15.76
N VAL A 360 -3.01 12.25 16.08
CA VAL A 360 -2.84 13.71 16.01
C VAL A 360 -3.06 14.23 14.60
N PHE A 361 -2.56 13.56 13.56
CA PHE A 361 -2.83 13.91 12.18
C PHE A 361 -4.31 13.82 11.82
N LEU A 362 -4.99 12.75 12.25
CA LEU A 362 -6.42 12.57 12.05
C LEU A 362 -7.28 13.50 12.91
N LEU A 363 -6.73 14.15 13.94
CA LEU A 363 -7.42 15.17 14.73
C LEU A 363 -7.12 16.57 14.20
N ALA A 364 -5.90 16.83 13.73
CA ALA A 364 -5.50 18.06 13.09
C ALA A 364 -6.22 18.17 11.74
N SER A 365 -7.20 19.07 11.62
CA SER A 365 -7.93 19.31 10.37
C SER A 365 -6.95 19.63 9.24
N PRO A 366 -6.77 18.78 8.21
CA PRO A 366 -5.80 19.01 7.13
C PRO A 366 -6.19 20.25 6.34
N ALA A 367 -5.19 21.01 5.88
CA ALA A 367 -5.42 22.28 5.19
C ALA A 367 -6.08 22.09 3.80
N SER A 368 -5.83 20.94 3.15
CA SER A 368 -6.41 20.61 1.85
C SER A 368 -6.66 19.10 1.72
N GLN A 369 -7.54 18.69 0.79
CA GLN A 369 -7.80 17.27 0.49
C GLN A 369 -6.53 16.57 -0.03
N ARG A 370 -5.63 17.30 -0.70
CA ARG A 370 -4.34 16.76 -1.15
C ARG A 370 -3.44 16.41 0.02
N VAL A 371 -3.37 17.27 1.03
CA VAL A 371 -2.64 17.02 2.28
C VAL A 371 -3.25 15.86 3.05
N LEU A 372 -4.58 15.70 3.04
CA LEU A 372 -5.25 14.54 3.64
C LEU A 372 -4.88 13.24 2.93
N ASN A 373 -5.03 13.19 1.61
CA ASN A 373 -4.71 12.01 0.78
C ASN A 373 -3.24 11.62 0.93
N ALA A 374 -2.37 12.64 0.94
CA ALA A 374 -0.98 12.45 1.27
C ALA A 374 -0.90 11.89 2.70
N GLY A 375 -1.07 12.67 3.75
CA GLY A 375 -0.78 12.20 5.10
C GLY A 375 -1.40 10.85 5.45
N LEU A 376 -2.63 10.54 5.01
CA LEU A 376 -3.21 9.20 5.16
C LEU A 376 -2.30 8.09 4.63
N ALA A 377 -1.76 8.20 3.43
CA ALA A 377 -0.92 7.15 2.88
C ALA A 377 0.46 7.06 3.57
N GLY A 378 1.07 8.19 3.97
CA GLY A 378 2.30 8.16 4.77
C GLY A 378 2.08 7.52 6.15
N TRP A 379 1.03 7.92 6.86
CA TRP A 379 0.68 7.38 8.17
C TRP A 379 0.19 5.93 8.12
N LEU A 380 -0.52 5.52 7.06
CA LEU A 380 -0.91 4.12 6.88
C LEU A 380 0.32 3.23 6.67
N ILE A 381 1.29 3.66 5.85
CA ILE A 381 2.55 2.91 5.66
C ILE A 381 3.31 2.83 6.98
N ALA A 382 3.47 3.96 7.68
CA ALA A 382 4.20 3.96 8.92
C ALA A 382 3.51 3.13 10.02
N ALA A 383 2.20 3.27 10.16
CA ALA A 383 1.41 2.47 11.09
C ALA A 383 1.51 0.97 10.75
N ALA A 384 1.43 0.60 9.46
CA ALA A 384 1.57 -0.79 9.02
C ALA A 384 2.92 -1.38 9.45
N VAL A 385 4.02 -0.64 9.28
CA VAL A 385 5.36 -1.07 9.72
C VAL A 385 5.44 -1.14 11.25
N ALA A 386 4.94 -0.12 11.95
CA ALA A 386 4.99 -0.05 13.41
C ALA A 386 4.22 -1.18 14.11
N VAL A 387 3.15 -1.70 13.49
CA VAL A 387 2.34 -2.80 14.01
C VAL A 387 2.78 -4.18 13.51
N LEU A 388 3.81 -4.30 12.65
CA LEU A 388 4.34 -5.61 12.21
C LEU A 388 4.65 -6.54 13.39
N PRO A 389 5.34 -6.11 14.46
CA PRO A 389 5.62 -6.99 15.59
C PRO A 389 4.35 -7.39 16.38
N LEU A 390 3.27 -6.61 16.28
CA LEU A 390 1.99 -6.99 16.87
C LEU A 390 1.29 -8.10 16.07
N PHE A 391 1.57 -8.24 14.77
CA PHE A 391 1.03 -9.37 14.01
C PHE A 391 1.57 -10.69 14.57
N ASP A 392 2.88 -10.77 14.82
CA ASP A 392 3.49 -11.98 15.39
C ASP A 392 2.91 -12.29 16.78
N ALA A 393 2.71 -11.25 17.61
CA ALA A 393 2.13 -11.40 18.94
C ALA A 393 0.63 -11.77 18.94
N VAL A 394 -0.16 -11.20 18.03
CA VAL A 394 -1.62 -11.40 17.98
C VAL A 394 -2.02 -12.65 17.20
N LEU A 395 -1.27 -13.02 16.16
CA LEU A 395 -1.53 -14.22 15.35
C LEU A 395 -0.70 -15.43 15.80
N GLY A 396 0.38 -15.23 16.56
CA GLY A 396 1.14 -16.31 17.19
C GLY A 396 0.49 -16.81 18.48
N ASP A 397 1.09 -17.86 19.05
CA ASP A 397 0.63 -18.54 20.27
C ASP A 397 1.25 -17.96 21.57
N ASP A 398 1.71 -16.70 21.57
CA ASP A 398 2.33 -16.06 22.74
C ASP A 398 1.52 -14.85 23.28
N PRO A 399 0.46 -15.09 24.07
CA PRO A 399 -0.37 -14.03 24.63
C PRO A 399 0.35 -13.19 25.70
N MET A 400 1.51 -13.61 26.23
CA MET A 400 2.21 -12.87 27.28
C MET A 400 2.69 -11.50 26.77
N THR A 401 3.12 -11.41 25.51
CA THR A 401 3.56 -10.15 24.90
C THR A 401 2.44 -9.10 24.83
N LEU A 402 1.18 -9.53 24.84
CA LEU A 402 -0.01 -8.68 24.74
C LEU A 402 -0.46 -8.09 26.08
N THR A 403 0.09 -8.54 27.21
CA THR A 403 -0.30 -8.08 28.56
C THR A 403 0.47 -6.86 29.03
N THR A 404 1.42 -6.37 28.23
CA THR A 404 2.23 -5.19 28.58
C THR A 404 1.44 -3.88 28.42
N LEU A 405 1.75 -2.87 29.26
CA LEU A 405 1.14 -1.54 29.15
C LEU A 405 1.33 -0.88 27.76
N PRO A 406 2.51 -1.00 27.11
CA PRO A 406 2.68 -0.47 25.76
C PRO A 406 1.82 -1.18 24.71
N ALA A 407 1.58 -2.49 24.84
CA ALA A 407 0.66 -3.21 23.97
C ALA A 407 -0.78 -2.68 24.12
N LEU A 408 -1.24 -2.48 25.36
CA LEU A 408 -2.54 -1.84 25.63
C LEU A 408 -2.60 -0.42 25.03
N GLY A 409 -1.56 0.39 25.23
CA GLY A 409 -1.46 1.74 24.66
C GLY A 409 -1.61 1.73 23.14
N ALA A 410 -0.97 0.79 22.45
CA ALA A 410 -1.10 0.63 21.01
C ALA A 410 -2.54 0.22 20.61
N ALA A 411 -3.17 -0.69 21.35
CA ALA A 411 -4.55 -1.12 21.12
C ALA A 411 -5.56 0.03 21.25
N LEU A 412 -5.39 0.88 22.27
CA LEU A 412 -6.22 2.07 22.48
C LEU A 412 -6.02 3.10 21.36
N LEU A 413 -4.78 3.32 20.92
CA LEU A 413 -4.50 4.19 19.78
C LEU A 413 -5.11 3.66 18.48
N CYS A 414 -5.07 2.35 18.25
CA CYS A 414 -5.77 1.72 17.11
C CYS A 414 -7.28 2.00 17.15
N ALA A 415 -7.91 1.88 18.32
CA ALA A 415 -9.33 2.21 18.51
C ALA A 415 -9.62 3.70 18.24
N ILE A 416 -8.75 4.61 18.70
CA ILE A 416 -8.86 6.05 18.46
C ILE A 416 -8.72 6.37 16.96
N ILE A 417 -7.77 5.74 16.25
CA ILE A 417 -7.62 5.91 14.80
C ILE A 417 -8.91 5.52 14.08
N ILE A 418 -9.48 4.36 14.40
CA ILE A 418 -10.76 3.89 13.82
C ILE A 418 -11.89 4.87 14.13
N GLY A 419 -11.98 5.34 15.38
CA GLY A 419 -12.95 6.35 15.79
C GLY A 419 -12.82 7.67 15.00
N CYS A 420 -11.59 8.15 14.81
CA CYS A 420 -11.31 9.36 14.04
C CYS A 420 -11.66 9.19 12.55
N LEU A 421 -11.33 8.04 11.95
CA LEU A 421 -11.70 7.72 10.57
C LEU A 421 -13.22 7.67 10.41
N PHE A 422 -13.93 7.05 11.36
CA PHE A 422 -15.38 6.98 11.34
C PHE A 422 -16.04 8.35 11.53
N ALA A 423 -15.48 9.21 12.40
CA ALA A 423 -15.93 10.58 12.58
C ALA A 423 -15.71 11.42 11.31
N ARG A 424 -14.60 11.19 10.60
CA ARG A 424 -14.24 11.88 9.35
C ARG A 424 -14.82 11.25 8.09
N ARG A 425 -15.69 10.24 8.19
CA ARG A 425 -16.23 9.47 7.05
C ARG A 425 -16.77 10.31 5.89
N LYS A 426 -17.33 11.50 6.16
CA LYS A 426 -17.82 12.42 5.12
C LYS A 426 -16.67 13.00 4.28
N SER A 427 -15.58 13.43 4.92
CA SER A 427 -14.37 13.94 4.26
C SER A 427 -13.59 12.85 3.52
N LEU A 428 -13.79 11.58 3.89
CA LEU A 428 -13.18 10.42 3.24
C LEU A 428 -13.92 9.98 1.96
N THR A 429 -15.09 10.55 1.65
CA THR A 429 -15.83 10.22 0.42
C THR A 429 -15.14 10.73 -0.85
N SER A 430 -14.29 11.76 -0.72
CA SER A 430 -13.52 12.37 -1.80
C SER A 430 -12.07 11.86 -1.87
N LEU A 431 -11.75 10.74 -1.21
CA LEU A 431 -10.45 10.09 -1.36
C LEU A 431 -10.25 9.58 -2.78
N ASN A 432 -8.98 9.48 -3.19
CA ASN A 432 -8.64 8.74 -4.41
C ASN A 432 -9.09 7.28 -4.24
N PRO A 433 -9.82 6.68 -5.21
CA PRO A 433 -10.29 5.30 -5.14
C PRO A 433 -9.21 4.27 -4.81
N ALA A 434 -7.96 4.54 -5.19
CA ALA A 434 -6.83 3.66 -4.87
C ALA A 434 -6.58 3.49 -3.35
N PHE A 435 -6.99 4.44 -2.51
CA PHE A 435 -6.78 4.40 -1.05
C PHE A 435 -7.94 3.78 -0.27
N VAL A 436 -9.10 3.58 -0.88
CA VAL A 436 -10.28 3.04 -0.20
C VAL A 436 -10.02 1.61 0.28
N TRP A 437 -9.43 0.77 -0.58
CA TRP A 437 -9.12 -0.62 -0.25
C TRP A 437 -8.01 -0.76 0.81
N PRO A 438 -6.84 -0.11 0.68
CA PRO A 438 -5.83 -0.10 1.74
C PRO A 438 -6.37 0.38 3.08
N LEU A 439 -7.19 1.44 3.10
CA LEU A 439 -7.78 1.97 4.32
C LEU A 439 -8.77 0.99 4.96
N ALA A 440 -9.56 0.27 4.14
CA ALA A 440 -10.48 -0.76 4.63
C ALA A 440 -9.73 -1.96 5.24
N VAL A 441 -8.66 -2.44 4.57
CA VAL A 441 -7.80 -3.52 5.08
C VAL A 441 -7.09 -3.08 6.36
N ALA A 442 -6.55 -1.87 6.40
CA ALA A 442 -5.94 -1.32 7.60
C ALA A 442 -6.96 -1.20 8.75
N GLY A 443 -8.19 -0.75 8.47
CA GLY A 443 -9.26 -0.69 9.47
C GLY A 443 -9.60 -2.06 10.05
N LEU A 444 -9.67 -3.10 9.21
CA LEU A 444 -9.85 -4.50 9.63
C LEU A 444 -8.74 -4.94 10.59
N VAL A 445 -7.48 -4.78 10.17
CA VAL A 445 -6.30 -5.15 10.99
C VAL A 445 -6.27 -4.39 12.31
N LEU A 446 -6.43 -3.06 12.28
CA LEU A 446 -6.41 -2.23 13.48
C LEU A 446 -7.56 -2.59 14.44
N SER A 447 -8.73 -2.99 13.91
CA SER A 447 -9.86 -3.42 14.73
C SER A 447 -9.56 -4.73 15.45
N MET A 448 -8.83 -5.65 14.81
CA MET A 448 -8.40 -6.90 15.43
C MET A 448 -7.43 -6.63 16.57
N PHE A 449 -6.42 -5.78 16.36
CA PHE A 449 -5.47 -5.41 17.41
C PHE A 449 -6.14 -4.69 18.58
N ALA A 450 -7.03 -3.74 18.29
CA ALA A 450 -7.77 -3.03 19.32
C ALA A 450 -8.56 -3.99 20.21
N VAL A 451 -9.25 -4.98 19.62
CA VAL A 451 -10.09 -5.93 20.38
C VAL A 451 -9.25 -6.99 21.08
N VAL A 452 -8.41 -7.73 20.35
CA VAL A 452 -7.68 -8.89 20.91
C VAL A 452 -6.76 -8.46 22.05
N ILE A 453 -5.94 -7.43 21.83
CA ILE A 453 -4.97 -6.98 22.84
C ILE A 453 -5.69 -6.47 24.09
N THR A 454 -6.74 -5.67 23.93
CA THR A 454 -7.52 -5.14 25.07
C THR A 454 -8.18 -6.27 25.87
N VAL A 455 -8.75 -7.28 25.20
CA VAL A 455 -9.40 -8.42 25.88
C VAL A 455 -8.38 -9.30 26.59
N VAL A 456 -7.23 -9.58 25.96
CA VAL A 456 -6.14 -10.35 26.59
C VAL A 456 -5.59 -9.61 27.80
N TRP A 457 -5.30 -8.31 27.66
CA TRP A 457 -4.81 -7.47 28.74
C TRP A 457 -5.81 -7.42 29.91
N LEU A 458 -7.10 -7.23 29.62
CA LEU A 458 -8.15 -7.20 30.65
C LEU A 458 -8.31 -8.56 31.34
N ALA A 459 -8.26 -9.65 30.60
CA ALA A 459 -8.34 -11.00 31.16
C ALA A 459 -7.15 -11.27 32.09
N HIS A 460 -5.94 -10.89 31.68
CA HIS A 460 -4.74 -10.98 32.52
C HIS A 460 -4.85 -10.09 33.77
N PHE A 461 -5.35 -8.86 33.63
CA PHE A 461 -5.52 -7.94 34.74
C PHE A 461 -6.51 -8.45 35.79
N ILE A 462 -7.61 -9.08 35.37
CA ILE A 462 -8.66 -9.58 36.27
C ILE A 462 -8.31 -10.96 36.85
N GLY A 463 -7.83 -11.88 36.01
CA GLY A 463 -7.69 -13.30 36.34
C GLY A 463 -6.25 -13.81 36.38
N GLY A 464 -5.26 -12.91 36.27
CA GLY A 464 -3.84 -13.25 36.28
C GLY A 464 -3.36 -14.01 35.04
N PRO A 465 -2.14 -14.58 35.08
CA PRO A 465 -1.53 -15.29 33.94
C PRO A 465 -2.38 -16.44 33.40
N GLY A 466 -3.13 -17.14 34.25
CA GLY A 466 -4.00 -18.24 33.83
C GLY A 466 -5.21 -17.82 32.97
N ALA A 467 -5.62 -16.55 33.05
CA ALA A 467 -6.78 -16.04 32.31
C ALA A 467 -6.45 -15.46 30.92
N MET A 468 -5.16 -15.19 30.63
CA MET A 468 -4.75 -14.56 29.38
C MET A 468 -5.10 -15.40 28.13
N GLN A 469 -4.99 -16.72 28.23
CA GLN A 469 -5.29 -17.63 27.12
C GLN A 469 -6.79 -17.65 26.81
N THR A 470 -7.62 -17.64 27.85
CA THR A 470 -9.06 -17.45 27.70
C THR A 470 -9.38 -16.10 27.06
N GLY A 471 -8.71 -15.02 27.50
CA GLY A 471 -8.83 -13.70 26.89
C GLY A 471 -8.44 -13.69 25.41
N TYR A 472 -7.38 -14.41 25.03
CA TYR A 472 -6.92 -14.54 23.65
C TYR A 472 -7.98 -15.21 22.77
N LEU A 473 -8.52 -16.35 23.21
CA LEU A 473 -9.58 -17.08 22.50
C LEU A 473 -10.87 -16.25 22.37
N VAL A 474 -11.27 -15.57 23.45
CA VAL A 474 -12.45 -14.70 23.47
C VAL A 474 -12.25 -13.51 22.55
N GLY A 475 -11.09 -12.85 22.60
CA GLY A 475 -10.75 -11.72 21.74
C GLY A 475 -10.84 -12.06 20.25
N HIS A 476 -10.25 -13.18 19.84
CA HIS A 476 -10.32 -13.65 18.45
C HIS A 476 -11.75 -13.99 18.01
N SER A 477 -12.53 -14.62 18.89
CA SER A 477 -13.95 -14.93 18.64
C SER A 477 -14.79 -13.67 18.48
N LEU A 478 -14.56 -12.65 19.32
CA LEU A 478 -15.25 -11.36 19.26
C LEU A 478 -14.97 -10.60 17.96
N VAL A 479 -13.73 -10.65 17.45
CA VAL A 479 -13.38 -10.04 16.16
C VAL A 479 -14.17 -10.68 15.02
N SER A 480 -14.19 -12.01 14.95
CA SER A 480 -14.89 -12.75 13.89
C SER A 480 -16.40 -12.50 13.91
N LEU A 481 -17.01 -12.55 15.10
CA LEU A 481 -18.43 -12.22 15.28
C LEU A 481 -18.72 -10.76 14.98
N GLY A 482 -17.86 -9.84 15.43
CA GLY A 482 -18.01 -8.40 15.18
C GLY A 482 -17.99 -8.08 13.69
N TRP A 483 -17.04 -8.62 12.94
CA TRP A 483 -16.99 -8.44 11.48
C TRP A 483 -18.22 -9.01 10.79
N MET A 484 -18.68 -10.20 11.21
CA MET A 484 -19.89 -10.82 10.67
C MET A 484 -21.15 -9.99 10.96
N LEU A 485 -21.29 -9.43 12.16
CA LEU A 485 -22.42 -8.58 12.54
C LEU A 485 -22.41 -7.23 11.80
N ILE A 486 -21.24 -6.62 11.62
CA ILE A 486 -21.11 -5.39 10.83
C ILE A 486 -21.41 -5.67 9.35
N ALA A 487 -20.97 -6.82 8.83
CA ALA A 487 -21.32 -7.27 7.49
C ALA A 487 -22.83 -7.45 7.33
N ALA A 488 -23.48 -8.08 8.31
CA ALA A 488 -24.94 -8.22 8.36
C ALA A 488 -25.63 -6.86 8.33
N TRP A 489 -25.20 -5.94 9.19
CA TRP A 489 -25.76 -4.59 9.29
C TRP A 489 -25.61 -3.80 7.98
N ALA A 490 -24.47 -3.95 7.30
CA ALA A 490 -24.24 -3.38 5.98
C ALA A 490 -25.13 -4.02 4.90
N LEU A 491 -25.22 -5.36 4.84
CA LEU A 491 -26.04 -6.10 3.86
C LEU A 491 -27.54 -5.85 4.01
N LEU A 492 -28.01 -5.57 5.23
CA LEU A 492 -29.41 -5.23 5.53
C LEU A 492 -29.74 -3.77 5.22
N GLY A 493 -28.81 -3.00 4.64
CA GLY A 493 -29.04 -1.59 4.27
C GLY A 493 -29.20 -0.66 5.47
N ARG A 494 -28.82 -1.09 6.68
CA ARG A 494 -28.93 -0.29 7.91
C ARG A 494 -27.67 0.51 8.23
N ALA A 495 -26.55 0.17 7.58
CA ALA A 495 -25.32 0.94 7.69
C ALA A 495 -25.44 2.32 7.03
N PRO A 496 -24.77 3.38 7.56
CA PRO A 496 -24.75 4.72 6.99
C PRO A 496 -23.82 4.79 5.77
N ILE A 497 -24.08 3.93 4.79
CA ILE A 497 -23.31 3.72 3.56
C ILE A 497 -24.30 3.85 2.39
N PRO A 498 -23.91 4.44 1.25
CA PRO A 498 -24.77 4.52 0.08
C PRO A 498 -25.32 3.14 -0.31
N PRO A 499 -26.59 3.04 -0.78
CA PRO A 499 -27.19 1.75 -1.16
C PRO A 499 -26.39 0.98 -2.21
N SER A 500 -25.72 1.69 -3.13
CA SER A 500 -24.83 1.11 -4.14
C SER A 500 -23.59 0.40 -3.57
N TRP A 501 -23.17 0.77 -2.37
CA TRP A 501 -21.98 0.24 -1.69
C TRP A 501 -22.31 -0.76 -0.57
N SER A 502 -23.52 -0.70 -0.02
CA SER A 502 -23.98 -1.57 1.08
C SER A 502 -23.76 -3.06 0.77
N LEU A 503 -24.09 -3.50 -0.46
CA LEU A 503 -23.91 -4.89 -0.88
C LEU A 503 -22.44 -5.31 -1.00
N TRP A 504 -21.61 -4.43 -1.57
CA TRP A 504 -20.20 -4.71 -1.76
C TRP A 504 -19.42 -4.72 -0.46
N VAL A 505 -19.63 -3.70 0.39
CA VAL A 505 -18.97 -3.59 1.70
C VAL A 505 -19.38 -4.75 2.60
N GLY A 506 -20.68 -5.04 2.67
CA GLY A 506 -21.20 -6.14 3.47
C GLY A 506 -20.75 -7.51 2.96
N GLY A 507 -20.74 -7.73 1.64
CA GLY A 507 -20.31 -8.99 1.03
C GLY A 507 -18.82 -9.26 1.22
N VAL A 508 -17.96 -8.26 0.99
CA VAL A 508 -16.51 -8.39 1.19
C VAL A 508 -16.16 -8.60 2.66
N LEU A 509 -16.81 -7.85 3.57
CA LEU A 509 -16.59 -8.00 5.01
C LEU A 509 -17.05 -9.38 5.51
N ALA A 510 -18.19 -9.89 5.02
CA ALA A 510 -18.64 -11.25 5.31
C ALA A 510 -17.64 -12.30 4.81
N ALA A 511 -17.13 -12.15 3.58
CA ALA A 511 -16.12 -13.05 3.04
C ALA A 511 -14.82 -13.02 3.86
N ALA A 512 -14.35 -11.84 4.27
CA ALA A 512 -13.18 -11.71 5.14
C ALA A 512 -13.39 -12.38 6.50
N ALA A 513 -14.58 -12.23 7.10
CA ALA A 513 -14.94 -12.89 8.36
C ALA A 513 -14.96 -14.42 8.21
N VAL A 514 -15.53 -14.96 7.13
CA VAL A 514 -15.54 -16.41 6.85
C VAL A 514 -14.11 -16.93 6.64
N VAL A 515 -13.28 -16.22 5.87
CA VAL A 515 -11.88 -16.62 5.64
C VAL A 515 -11.12 -16.68 6.96
N LYS A 516 -11.22 -15.66 7.82
CA LYS A 516 -10.59 -15.70 9.14
C LYS A 516 -11.11 -16.88 9.98
N LEU A 517 -12.43 -17.05 10.01
CA LEU A 517 -13.09 -18.09 10.79
C LEU A 517 -12.65 -19.51 10.37
N VAL A 518 -12.49 -19.75 9.06
CA VAL A 518 -12.07 -21.05 8.53
C VAL A 518 -10.57 -21.26 8.67
N PHE A 519 -9.73 -20.31 8.27
CA PHE A 519 -8.29 -20.56 8.22
C PHE A 519 -7.58 -20.35 9.56
N PHE A 520 -7.97 -19.32 10.30
CA PHE A 520 -7.31 -18.96 11.55
C PHE A 520 -8.05 -19.55 12.75
N ASP A 521 -9.36 -19.30 12.87
CA ASP A 521 -10.09 -19.69 14.09
C ASP A 521 -10.27 -21.23 14.19
N LEU A 522 -10.22 -21.99 13.08
CA LEU A 522 -10.17 -23.46 13.16
C LEU A 522 -8.90 -23.98 13.83
N GLN A 523 -7.77 -23.32 13.58
CA GLN A 523 -6.48 -23.69 14.16
C GLN A 523 -6.34 -23.15 15.58
N ALA A 524 -6.69 -21.88 15.79
CA ALA A 524 -6.44 -21.16 17.03
C ALA A 524 -7.46 -21.47 18.15
N LEU A 525 -8.73 -21.73 17.82
CA LEU A 525 -9.76 -21.99 18.84
C LEU A 525 -9.86 -23.49 19.20
N THR A 526 -9.81 -23.82 20.50
CA THR A 526 -10.01 -25.19 20.99
C THR A 526 -11.42 -25.43 21.53
N GLY A 527 -11.88 -26.69 21.45
CA GLY A 527 -13.10 -27.15 22.13
C GLY A 527 -14.38 -26.37 21.80
N ILE A 528 -15.04 -25.86 22.84
CA ILE A 528 -16.35 -25.20 22.80
C ILE A 528 -16.30 -23.82 22.12
N ALA A 529 -15.23 -23.04 22.29
CA ALA A 529 -15.11 -21.69 21.73
C ALA A 529 -15.20 -21.70 20.19
N ARG A 530 -14.54 -22.68 19.56
CA ARG A 530 -14.62 -22.94 18.12
C ARG A 530 -16.05 -23.27 17.69
N ALA A 531 -16.72 -24.20 18.37
CA ALA A 531 -18.08 -24.59 18.05
C ALA A 531 -19.07 -23.40 18.15
N LEU A 532 -18.96 -22.60 19.22
CA LEU A 532 -19.82 -21.42 19.42
C LEU A 532 -19.58 -20.34 18.37
N ALA A 533 -18.32 -20.03 18.03
CA ALA A 533 -17.99 -19.03 17.00
C ALA A 533 -18.56 -19.43 15.63
N PHE A 534 -18.41 -20.70 15.24
CA PHE A 534 -18.94 -21.25 13.99
C PHE A 534 -20.48 -21.25 13.96
N LEU A 535 -21.13 -21.71 15.03
CA LEU A 535 -22.59 -21.72 15.13
C LEU A 535 -23.17 -20.31 15.09
N ALA A 536 -22.60 -19.37 15.85
CA ALA A 536 -23.08 -17.99 15.88
C ALA A 536 -22.88 -17.29 14.53
N CYS A 537 -21.73 -17.46 13.86
CA CYS A 537 -21.54 -16.92 12.50
C CYS A 537 -22.51 -17.55 11.49
N GLY A 538 -22.72 -18.87 11.56
CA GLY A 538 -23.67 -19.58 10.70
C GLY A 538 -25.11 -19.09 10.88
N LEU A 539 -25.55 -18.87 12.12
CA LEU A 539 -26.87 -18.31 12.43
C LEU A 539 -27.03 -16.88 11.91
N VAL A 540 -26.00 -16.05 12.02
CA VAL A 540 -26.03 -14.68 11.47
C VAL A 540 -26.19 -14.72 9.94
N LEU A 541 -25.46 -15.59 9.24
CA LEU A 541 -25.60 -15.75 7.78
C LEU A 541 -27.01 -16.21 7.37
N LEU A 542 -27.56 -17.23 8.05
CA LEU A 542 -28.93 -17.70 7.80
C LEU A 542 -29.97 -16.60 8.04
N THR A 543 -29.78 -15.80 9.09
CA THR A 543 -30.66 -14.67 9.42
C THR A 543 -30.62 -13.58 8.35
N ILE A 544 -29.43 -13.24 7.84
CA ILE A 544 -29.28 -12.26 6.74
C ILE A 544 -30.03 -12.73 5.49
N VAL A 545 -29.85 -14.00 5.10
CA VAL A 545 -30.49 -14.58 3.91
C VAL A 545 -32.02 -14.53 4.05
N SER A 546 -32.55 -14.93 5.20
CA SER A 546 -33.99 -14.94 5.49
C SER A 546 -34.60 -13.53 5.56
N LEU A 547 -33.90 -12.56 6.14
CA LEU A 547 -34.38 -11.17 6.21
C LEU A 547 -34.33 -10.49 4.84
N ARG A 548 -33.30 -10.78 4.04
CA ARG A 548 -33.13 -10.17 2.73
C ARG A 548 -34.13 -10.70 1.70
N SER A 549 -34.49 -11.98 1.77
CA SER A 549 -35.55 -12.51 0.90
C SER A 549 -36.89 -11.80 1.15
N ARG A 550 -37.24 -11.53 2.41
CA ARG A 550 -38.46 -10.77 2.77
C ARG A 550 -38.46 -9.33 2.26
N LEU A 551 -37.34 -8.62 2.38
CA LEU A 551 -37.19 -7.24 1.88
C LEU A 551 -37.39 -7.15 0.36
N ASN A 552 -36.92 -8.16 -0.38
CA ASN A 552 -37.12 -8.22 -1.83
C ASN A 552 -38.58 -8.52 -2.18
N THR A 553 -39.24 -9.43 -1.45
CA THR A 553 -40.66 -9.76 -1.67
C THR A 553 -41.59 -8.56 -1.42
N GLU A 554 -41.34 -7.76 -0.39
CA GLU A 554 -42.16 -6.56 -0.11
C GLU A 554 -41.99 -5.44 -1.16
N GLN A 555 -40.83 -5.35 -1.80
CA GLN A 555 -40.60 -4.40 -2.90
C GLN A 555 -41.32 -4.80 -4.18
N GLU A 556 -41.43 -6.12 -4.43
CA GLU A 556 -42.10 -6.67 -5.62
C GLU A 556 -43.63 -6.62 -5.51
N VAL A 557 -44.17 -6.63 -4.28
CA VAL A 557 -45.61 -6.58 -3.99
C VAL A 557 -46.21 -5.16 -4.01
N ARG A 558 -45.40 -4.09 -4.01
CA ARG A 558 -45.92 -2.72 -4.17
C ARG A 558 -46.33 -2.49 -5.64
N PRO A 559 -47.64 -2.28 -5.95
CA PRO A 559 -48.04 -1.94 -7.30
C PRO A 559 -47.40 -0.61 -7.70
N GLY A 560 -46.67 -0.59 -8.81
CA GLY A 560 -46.17 0.64 -9.41
C GLY A 560 -47.32 1.61 -9.70
N PRO A 561 -47.07 2.93 -9.70
CA PRO A 561 -48.11 3.89 -10.06
C PRO A 561 -48.66 3.56 -11.46
N PRO A 562 -49.98 3.64 -11.69
CA PRO A 562 -50.58 3.30 -12.98
C PRO A 562 -49.94 4.14 -14.09
N GLY A 563 -49.53 3.46 -15.16
CA GLY A 563 -48.71 3.99 -16.24
C GLY A 563 -49.27 5.28 -16.84
N GLY A 564 -48.38 6.27 -16.96
CA GLY A 564 -48.56 7.41 -17.86
C GLY A 564 -48.55 6.91 -19.31
N THR A 565 -49.56 7.34 -20.04
CA THR A 565 -49.86 7.10 -21.45
C THR A 565 -48.65 7.21 -22.39
N ASP A 566 -48.41 6.19 -23.21
CA ASP A 566 -47.54 6.23 -24.39
C ASP A 566 -48.20 7.09 -25.50
N PRO A 567 -47.58 8.19 -25.99
CA PRO A 567 -48.09 8.94 -27.12
C PRO A 567 -47.23 8.63 -28.36
N TYR A 568 -47.21 7.39 -28.85
CA TYR A 568 -46.61 7.10 -30.16
C TYR A 568 -47.14 5.83 -30.81
N THR A 569 -48.43 5.83 -31.14
CA THR A 569 -48.96 4.93 -32.18
C THR A 569 -49.91 5.70 -33.09
N SER A 570 -49.37 6.22 -34.19
CA SER A 570 -50.15 6.42 -35.41
C SER A 570 -49.40 5.76 -36.57
N PRO A 571 -50.05 4.88 -37.34
CA PRO A 571 -49.59 4.54 -38.66
C PRO A 571 -50.26 5.45 -39.70
N ARG A 572 -49.47 5.98 -40.63
CA ARG A 572 -49.95 6.39 -41.97
C ARG A 572 -49.22 5.51 -42.99
N PRO A 573 -49.76 5.32 -44.20
CA PRO A 573 -51.16 5.34 -44.65
C PRO A 573 -51.81 3.95 -44.67
#